data_AF-A0A447U2D4-F1
#
_entry.id   AF-A0A447U2D4-F1
#
_cell.length_a   1.000
_cell.length_b   1.000
_cell.length_c   1.000
_cell.angle_alpha   90.00
_cell.angle_beta   90.00
_cell.angle_gamma   90.00
#
_symmetry.space_group_name_H-M   'P 1'
#
loop_
_entity.id
_entity.type
_entity.pdbx_description
1 polymer ?
#
loop_
_entity_poly.entity_id
_entity_poly.type
_entity_poly.pdbx_seq_one_letter_code
_entity_poly.pdbx_strand_id
1 'polypeptide(L)' 'MYDFIQRFAPHLTRDVVDTAVALRSNEEIEAMFQDIKLPEK' A
#
# COMPACT_ATOMS: atom_id res chain seq x y z
N MET A 1 -1.29 8.82 -11.85
CA MET A 1 -1.91 7.60 -11.27
C MET A 1 -1.71 7.56 -9.76
N TYR A 2 -0.48 7.64 -9.25
CA TYR A 2 -0.21 7.65 -7.80
C TYR A 2 -0.96 8.75 -7.03
N ASP A 3 -1.08 9.97 -7.58
CA ASP A 3 -1.83 11.06 -6.92
C ASP A 3 -3.31 10.75 -6.68
N PHE A 4 -3.93 9.92 -7.52
CA PHE A 4 -5.32 9.49 -7.33
C PHE A 4 -5.41 8.45 -6.21
N ILE A 5 -4.50 7.47 -6.22
CA ILE A 5 -4.43 6.42 -5.19
C ILE A 5 -4.17 7.05 -3.81
N GLN A 6 -3.21 7.97 -3.72
CA GLN A 6 -2.86 8.63 -2.47
C GLN A 6 -3.98 9.54 -1.94
N ARG A 7 -4.77 10.18 -2.82
CA ARG A 7 -5.95 10.96 -2.41
C ARG A 7 -7.07 10.09 -1.86
N PHE A 8 -7.21 8.86 -2.35
CA PHE A 8 -8.22 7.90 -1.89
C PHE A 8 -7.75 7.17 -0.61
N ALA A 9 -6.47 6.81 -0.55
CA ALA A 9 -5.86 6.08 0.53
C ALA A 9 -4.50 6.73 0.88
N PRO A 10 -4.44 7.64 1.87
CA PRO A 10 -3.25 8.44 2.14
C PRO A 10 -2.03 7.62 2.62
N HIS A 11 -2.25 6.38 3.06
CA HIS A 11 -1.20 5.43 3.44
C HIS A 11 -0.56 4.70 2.26
N LEU A 12 -1.18 4.75 1.06
CA LEU A 12 -0.63 4.16 -0.17
C LEU A 12 0.26 5.19 -0.87
N THR A 13 1.45 5.44 -0.29
CA THR A 13 2.47 6.29 -0.91
C THR A 13 3.05 5.62 -2.15
N ARG A 14 3.72 6.39 -3.02
CA ARG A 14 4.39 5.85 -4.21
C ARG A 14 5.32 4.69 -3.87
N ASP A 15 6.14 4.83 -2.84
CA ASP A 15 7.12 3.79 -2.46
C ASP A 15 6.43 2.51 -1.96
N VAL A 16 5.31 2.65 -1.22
CA VAL A 16 4.50 1.52 -0.76
C VAL A 16 3.87 0.79 -1.94
N VAL A 17 3.31 1.52 -2.90
CA VAL A 17 2.70 0.93 -4.10
C VAL A 17 3.76 0.27 -4.98
N ASP A 18 4.91 0.91 -5.20
CA ASP A 18 5.98 0.37 -6.02
C ASP A 18 6.57 -0.91 -5.41
N THR A 19 6.72 -0.95 -4.08
CA THR A 19 7.15 -2.16 -3.35
C THR A 19 6.11 -3.27 -3.46
N ALA A 20 4.83 -2.97 -3.26
CA ALA A 20 3.75 -3.96 -3.37
C ALA A 20 3.62 -4.53 -4.80
N VAL A 21 3.86 -3.72 -5.83
CA VAL A 21 3.87 -4.15 -7.23
C VAL A 21 5.07 -5.05 -7.57
N ALA A 22 6.19 -4.89 -6.84
CA ALA A 22 7.37 -5.73 -7.04
C ALA A 22 7.24 -7.12 -6.40
N LEU A 23 6.38 -7.27 -5.38
CA LEU A 23 6.07 -8.54 -4.74
C LEU A 23 5.27 -9.45 -5.67
N ARG A 24 5.51 -10.76 -5.58
CA ARG A 24 4.96 -11.74 -6.53
C ARG A 24 3.81 -12.57 -5.96
N SER A 25 3.60 -12.51 -4.65
CA SER A 25 2.54 -13.23 -3.97
C SER A 25 1.68 -12.30 -3.12
N ASN A 26 0.40 -12.64 -3.01
CA ASN A 26 -0.52 -11.92 -2.14
C ASN A 26 -0.14 -12.09 -0.65
N GLU A 27 0.46 -13.22 -0.26
CA GLU A 27 0.93 -13.44 1.11
C GLU A 27 2.04 -12.44 1.50
N GLU A 28 3.00 -12.17 0.61
CA GLU A 28 4.03 -11.15 0.83
C GLU A 28 3.42 -9.74 0.93
N ILE A 29 2.41 -9.45 0.12
CA ILE A 29 1.70 -8.18 0.15
C ILE A 29 0.97 -8.03 1.49
N GLU A 30 0.22 -9.04 1.92
CA GLU A 30 -0.49 -9.02 3.20
C GLU A 30 0.47 -8.85 4.39
N ALA A 31 1.61 -9.56 4.39
CA ALA A 31 2.64 -9.41 5.40
C ALA A 31 3.22 -7.98 5.43
N MET A 32 3.46 -7.37 4.26
CA MET A 32 3.91 -5.98 4.16
C MET A 32 2.90 -4.99 4.74
N PHE A 33 1.59 -5.25 4.59
CA PHE A 33 0.53 -4.38 5.09
C PHE A 33 0.12 -4.64 6.55
N GLN A 34 0.55 -5.74 7.18
CA GLN A 34 0.17 -6.08 8.57
C GLN A 34 0.53 -4.98 9.58
N ASP A 35 1.68 -4.34 9.41
CA ASP A 35 2.17 -3.31 10.34
C ASP A 35 1.68 -1.89 9.98
N ILE A 36 0.99 -1.72 8.86
CA ILE A 36 0.48 -0.42 8.42
C ILE A 36 -0.82 -0.11 9.16
N LYS A 37 -0.78 0.92 10.01
CA LYS A 37 -1.98 1.46 10.64
C LYS A 37 -2.89 2.06 9.59
N LEU A 38 -4.03 1.42 9.36
CA LEU A 38 -5.07 1.96 8.51
C LEU A 38 -5.72 3.15 9.22
N PRO A 39 -6.00 4.25 8.48
CA PRO A 39 -6.82 5.32 9.03
C PRO A 39 -8.23 4.79 9.28
N GLU A 40 -8.64 4.74 10.55
CA GLU A 40 -10.04 4.57 10.92
C GLU A 40 -10.79 5.89 10.65
N LYS A 41 -12.05 5.79 10.22
CA LYS A 41 -12.88 6.93 9.78
C LYS A 41 -13.01 8.03 10.84
#